data_AF-K1ZU53-F1
#
_entry.id   AF-K1ZU53-F1
#
_cell.length_a   1.000
_cell.length_b   1.000
_cell.length_c   1.000
_cell.angle_alpha   90.00
_cell.angle_beta   90.00
_cell.angle_gamma   90.00
#
_symmetry.space_group_name_H-M   'P 1'
#
loop_
_entity.id
_entity.type
_entity.pdbx_description
1 polymer ?
#
loop_
_entity_poly.entity_id
_entity_poly.type
_entity_poly.pdbx_seq_one_letter_code
_entity_poly.pdbx_strand_id
1 'polypeptide(L)'
;MFTPRIISQYRLVRYSDPTILPRVKAVNPVDAVHIHNEFDVDRKNPAEVQPLSKNKVTKNPVEESCFQMKGSGGEILKAADTGQHHLRVGAYKPYDLMQYENTPVRIVVLTEKADPGLIEWAVFLAKLYQAKLFFLHIYDENDDKILIEKKWSKLILDIVEPYQGSVQYFDSSPKVVLIRNQHKFHEIQMCLNQYWANFLIMGHESRNLMDKLFHSDLSEQLLLKMDLPMLIIPRNNSSVGIKNVLVLVDEFPFSLDAIKQGVQFAADLRATLYFFHLNDPSGETLNSFESIKQSLQIPPHQGGDQWLIEEGDFFEMIDQVIAEHQIDLVVFGTHINADHPESGQRTLAIINKIAIPCLILHPHLVL
;
A
#
# COMPACT_ATOMS: atom_id res chain seq x y z
N MET A 1 12.78 -19.26 -36.33
CA MET A 1 11.39 -18.87 -35.97
C MET A 1 10.83 -19.96 -35.09
N PHE A 2 10.82 -19.74 -33.77
CA PHE A 2 10.28 -20.70 -32.80
C PHE A 2 9.01 -20.09 -32.21
N THR A 3 7.88 -20.73 -32.45
CA THR A 3 6.61 -20.48 -31.77
C THR A 3 6.65 -21.15 -30.38
N PRO A 4 6.27 -20.46 -29.29
CA PRO A 4 6.16 -21.10 -27.99
C PRO A 4 4.86 -21.93 -27.93
N ARG A 5 4.99 -23.22 -27.65
CA ARG A 5 3.89 -24.10 -27.25
C ARG A 5 3.46 -23.74 -25.82
N ILE A 6 2.21 -23.36 -25.67
CA ILE A 6 1.54 -23.27 -24.37
C ILE A 6 1.29 -24.70 -23.89
N ILE A 7 1.94 -25.11 -22.81
CA ILE A 7 1.61 -26.32 -22.07
C ILE A 7 0.82 -25.88 -20.82
N SER A 8 -0.50 -25.99 -20.89
CA SER A 8 -1.38 -25.88 -19.72
C SER A 8 -1.77 -27.28 -19.26
N GLN A 9 -1.11 -27.83 -18.24
CA GLN A 9 -1.64 -28.99 -17.50
C GLN A 9 -1.22 -28.93 -16.03
N TYR A 10 -2.05 -28.27 -15.21
CA TYR A 10 -2.31 -28.76 -13.86
C TYR A 10 -3.82 -28.83 -13.67
N ARG A 11 -4.30 -30.06 -13.56
CA ARG A 11 -5.70 -30.43 -13.34
C ARG A 11 -5.86 -30.58 -11.83
N LEU A 12 -6.44 -29.58 -11.17
CA LEU A 12 -6.83 -29.70 -9.76
C LEU A 12 -7.87 -30.82 -9.63
N VAL A 13 -7.60 -31.78 -8.76
CA VAL A 13 -8.49 -32.88 -8.41
C VAL A 13 -9.69 -32.30 -7.67
N ARG A 14 -10.87 -32.31 -8.30
CA ARG A 14 -12.15 -31.96 -7.66
C ARG A 14 -12.72 -33.20 -6.97
N TYR A 15 -12.96 -33.14 -5.66
CA TYR A 15 -13.98 -33.97 -5.03
C TYR A 15 -15.32 -33.25 -5.18
N SER A 16 -16.24 -33.84 -5.93
CA SER A 16 -17.63 -33.41 -6.00
C SER A 16 -18.52 -34.53 -5.46
N ASP A 17 -19.14 -34.31 -4.31
CA ASP A 17 -20.39 -34.97 -3.93
C ASP A 17 -21.55 -34.00 -4.24
N PRO A 18 -22.38 -34.25 -5.27
CA PRO A 18 -23.45 -33.36 -5.67
C PRO A 18 -24.78 -33.92 -5.18
N THR A 19 -25.07 -33.82 -3.89
CA THR A 19 -26.45 -33.96 -3.43
C THR A 19 -26.79 -32.88 -2.40
N ILE A 20 -27.90 -32.17 -2.70
CA ILE A 20 -28.63 -31.20 -1.86
C ILE A 20 -28.22 -29.72 -2.06
N LEU A 21 -28.94 -29.05 -2.96
CA LEU A 21 -29.23 -27.61 -2.87
C LEU A 21 -30.72 -27.38 -3.10
N PRO A 22 -31.45 -26.65 -2.22
CA PRO A 22 -32.76 -26.14 -2.55
C PRO A 22 -32.65 -24.86 -3.40
N ARG A 23 -33.52 -24.77 -4.41
CA ARG A 23 -33.68 -23.61 -5.30
C ARG A 23 -34.16 -22.39 -4.51
N VAL A 24 -33.42 -21.29 -4.59
CA VAL A 24 -33.93 -19.94 -4.26
C VAL A 24 -34.11 -19.16 -5.56
N LYS A 25 -35.32 -18.60 -5.73
CA LYS A 25 -35.72 -17.78 -6.88
C LYS A 25 -34.95 -16.45 -6.88
N ALA A 26 -34.44 -16.07 -8.04
CA ALA A 26 -33.91 -14.73 -8.28
C ALA A 26 -35.03 -13.68 -8.29
N VAL A 27 -34.79 -12.56 -7.62
CA VAL A 27 -35.61 -11.34 -7.68
C VAL A 27 -34.77 -10.27 -8.39
N ASN A 28 -35.31 -9.71 -9.48
CA ASN A 28 -34.75 -8.55 -10.17
C ASN A 28 -34.92 -7.28 -9.33
N PRO A 29 -33.95 -6.37 -9.36
CA PRO A 29 -34.22 -4.95 -9.19
C PRO A 29 -33.85 -4.17 -10.46
N VAL A 30 -34.87 -3.66 -11.14
CA VAL A 30 -34.78 -2.47 -11.99
C VAL A 30 -35.28 -1.30 -11.15
N ASP A 31 -34.61 -0.15 -11.33
CA ASP A 31 -35.02 1.24 -11.04
C ASP A 31 -34.06 1.97 -10.09
N ALA A 32 -33.10 2.68 -10.69
CA ALA A 32 -32.48 3.85 -10.09
C ALA A 32 -32.55 5.01 -11.09
N VAL A 33 -33.38 5.97 -10.71
CA VAL A 33 -33.80 7.19 -11.38
C VAL A 33 -32.60 8.11 -11.68
N HIS A 34 -32.48 8.55 -12.93
CA HIS A 34 -31.66 9.71 -13.32
C HIS A 34 -32.30 10.99 -12.80
N ILE A 35 -31.55 11.78 -12.01
CA ILE A 35 -31.89 13.18 -11.72
C ILE A 35 -30.86 14.05 -12.42
N HIS A 36 -31.27 14.71 -13.51
CA HIS A 36 -30.58 15.85 -14.11
C HIS A 36 -30.93 17.09 -13.30
N ASN A 37 -29.91 17.82 -12.81
CA ASN A 37 -30.06 19.21 -12.41
C ASN A 37 -29.37 20.08 -13.46
N GLU A 38 -30.15 20.59 -14.40
CA GLU A 38 -29.80 21.75 -15.21
C GLU A 38 -30.09 23.00 -14.37
N PHE A 39 -29.08 23.83 -14.13
CA PHE A 39 -29.29 25.22 -13.75
C PHE A 39 -28.71 26.09 -14.86
N ASP A 40 -29.64 26.57 -15.68
CA ASP A 40 -29.45 27.64 -16.64
C ASP A 40 -29.69 28.96 -15.90
N VAL A 41 -28.68 29.82 -15.80
CA VAL A 41 -28.89 31.22 -15.39
C VAL A 41 -28.09 32.15 -16.30
N ASP A 42 -28.87 33.00 -16.94
CA ASP A 42 -28.59 33.98 -17.95
C ASP A 42 -27.42 34.95 -17.68
N ARG A 43 -26.74 35.27 -18.77
CA ARG A 43 -25.82 36.41 -18.91
C ARG A 43 -26.61 37.72 -18.98
N LYS A 44 -26.38 38.65 -18.04
CA LYS A 44 -26.40 40.11 -18.31
C LYS A 44 -25.36 40.85 -17.47
N ASN A 45 -24.63 41.74 -18.13
CA ASN A 45 -23.69 42.74 -17.62
C ASN A 45 -24.01 44.04 -18.41
N PRO A 46 -23.51 45.25 -18.08
CA PRO A 46 -23.12 45.86 -16.80
C PRO A 46 -23.85 47.22 -16.58
N ALA A 47 -23.88 47.77 -15.36
CA ALA A 47 -24.10 49.21 -15.18
C ALA A 47 -23.48 49.74 -13.88
N GLU A 48 -22.72 50.84 -14.06
CA GLU A 48 -22.25 51.88 -13.15
C GLU A 48 -22.61 51.81 -11.66
N VAL A 49 -21.58 51.93 -10.80
CA VAL A 49 -21.73 52.38 -9.41
C VAL A 49 -20.70 53.49 -9.14
N GLN A 50 -21.20 54.70 -8.87
CA GLN A 50 -20.46 55.82 -8.29
C GLN A 50 -20.35 55.69 -6.76
N PRO A 51 -19.37 56.32 -6.10
CA PRO A 51 -19.05 56.06 -4.70
C PRO A 51 -19.79 57.02 -3.76
N LEU A 52 -20.38 56.49 -2.67
CA LEU A 52 -20.83 57.32 -1.55
C LEU A 52 -20.48 56.70 -0.19
N SER A 53 -19.57 57.42 0.47
CA SER A 53 -19.52 57.76 1.90
C SER A 53 -19.82 56.70 2.98
N LYS A 54 -18.75 56.42 3.75
CA LYS A 54 -18.66 56.38 5.22
C LYS A 54 -19.97 56.07 5.96
N ASN A 55 -20.04 54.90 6.61
CA ASN A 55 -20.70 54.80 7.90
C ASN A 55 -20.14 53.69 8.82
N LYS A 56 -19.93 54.15 10.06
CA LYS A 56 -19.77 53.51 11.37
C LYS A 56 -19.73 51.98 11.47
N VAL A 57 -18.59 51.54 12.01
CA VAL A 57 -18.39 50.27 12.72
C VAL A 57 -19.33 50.21 13.94
N THR A 58 -20.20 49.20 13.97
CA THR A 58 -20.83 48.71 15.20
C THR A 58 -20.57 47.21 15.28
N LYS A 59 -19.99 46.77 16.41
CA LYS A 59 -19.72 45.37 16.73
C LYS A 59 -21.03 44.73 17.17
N ASN A 60 -21.44 43.65 16.51
CA ASN A 60 -22.41 42.71 17.06
C ASN A 60 -21.69 41.41 17.46
N PRO A 61 -22.07 40.79 18.58
CA PRO A 61 -21.52 39.51 19.01
C PRO A 61 -22.11 38.37 18.20
N VAL A 62 -21.30 37.32 18.05
CA VAL A 62 -21.64 36.04 17.41
C VAL A 62 -22.66 35.32 18.28
N GLU A 63 -23.87 35.11 17.75
CA GLU A 63 -24.82 34.13 18.28
C GLU A 63 -24.45 32.74 17.76
N GLU A 64 -23.99 31.86 18.64
CA GLU A 64 -23.88 30.43 18.39
C GLU A 64 -25.30 29.83 18.35
N SER A 65 -25.72 29.40 17.17
CA SER A 65 -26.96 28.66 16.98
C SER A 65 -26.72 27.17 17.27
N CYS A 66 -27.11 26.75 18.47
CA CYS A 66 -27.11 25.35 18.87
C CYS A 66 -28.41 24.68 18.36
N PHE A 67 -28.29 23.77 17.40
CA PHE A 67 -29.38 22.89 16.98
C PHE A 67 -29.63 21.82 18.06
N GLN A 68 -30.70 21.97 18.85
CA GLN A 68 -31.21 20.90 19.71
C GLN A 68 -32.25 20.05 18.94
N MET A 69 -31.91 18.81 18.63
CA MET A 69 -32.91 17.79 18.28
C MET A 69 -33.50 17.19 19.56
N LYS A 70 -34.81 17.33 19.74
CA LYS A 70 -35.58 16.61 20.75
C LYS A 70 -35.76 15.16 20.31
N GLY A 71 -35.07 14.23 20.99
CA GLY A 71 -35.34 12.79 20.97
C GLY A 71 -35.83 12.34 22.34
N SER A 72 -36.93 11.61 22.35
CA SER A 72 -37.66 11.10 23.51
C SER A 72 -36.91 10.04 24.30
N GLY A 73 -36.91 10.16 25.64
CA GLY A 73 -36.89 9.05 26.60
C GLY A 73 -35.63 8.19 26.67
N GLY A 74 -34.75 8.49 27.62
CA GLY A 74 -33.64 7.63 28.02
C GLY A 74 -32.88 8.24 29.20
N GLU A 75 -32.55 7.43 30.20
CA GLU A 75 -32.03 7.82 31.51
C GLU A 75 -30.78 8.71 31.48
N ILE A 76 -30.74 9.70 32.38
CA ILE A 76 -29.57 10.57 32.60
C ILE A 76 -28.55 9.82 33.46
N LEU A 77 -27.57 9.19 32.83
CA LEU A 77 -26.30 8.89 33.48
C LEU A 77 -25.39 10.11 33.29
N LYS A 78 -25.10 10.82 34.39
CA LYS A 78 -24.08 11.87 34.43
C LYS A 78 -22.70 11.21 34.27
N ALA A 79 -22.18 11.18 33.04
CA ALA A 79 -20.76 10.95 32.80
C ALA A 79 -20.00 12.26 32.98
N ALA A 80 -18.93 12.22 33.77
CA ALA A 80 -18.02 13.32 33.96
C ALA A 80 -17.33 13.66 32.63
N ASP A 81 -17.35 14.95 32.31
CA ASP A 81 -16.75 15.56 31.14
C ASP A 81 -15.22 15.59 31.31
N THR A 82 -14.55 14.52 30.89
CA THR A 82 -13.10 14.52 30.66
C THR A 82 -12.89 14.64 29.16
N GLY A 83 -12.69 15.87 28.68
CA GLY A 83 -12.53 16.24 27.27
C GLY A 83 -11.33 15.59 26.56
N GLN A 84 -11.44 14.29 26.30
CA GLN A 84 -10.66 13.56 25.31
C GLN A 84 -11.62 12.68 24.51
N HIS A 85 -12.13 13.22 23.40
CA HIS A 85 -12.74 12.39 22.36
C HIS A 85 -11.64 11.57 21.69
N HIS A 86 -11.24 10.47 22.33
CA HIS A 86 -10.59 9.38 21.62
C HIS A 86 -11.64 8.80 20.68
N LEU A 87 -11.58 9.21 19.41
CA LEU A 87 -12.20 8.48 18.32
C LEU A 87 -11.67 7.05 18.43
N ARG A 88 -12.47 6.14 19.01
CA ARG A 88 -12.23 4.70 18.91
C ARG A 88 -12.40 4.36 17.45
N VAL A 89 -11.30 4.43 16.71
CA VAL A 89 -11.18 3.81 15.39
C VAL A 89 -11.57 2.35 15.61
N GLY A 90 -12.66 1.93 14.96
CA GLY A 90 -13.12 0.54 15.05
C GLY A 90 -11.93 -0.37 14.73
N ALA A 91 -11.75 -1.42 15.55
CA ALA A 91 -10.68 -2.38 15.35
C ALA A 91 -10.71 -2.83 13.88
N TYR A 92 -9.60 -2.58 13.19
CA TYR A 92 -9.39 -3.05 11.84
C TYR A 92 -9.63 -4.56 11.84
N LYS A 93 -10.63 -5.03 11.10
CA LYS A 93 -10.80 -6.47 10.91
C LYS A 93 -9.75 -6.87 9.87
N PRO A 94 -8.76 -7.71 10.22
CA PRO A 94 -7.79 -8.19 9.24
C PRO A 94 -8.57 -8.77 8.06
N TYR A 95 -8.14 -8.42 6.85
CA TYR A 95 -8.77 -8.93 5.63
C TYR A 95 -8.76 -10.45 5.66
N ASP A 96 -9.94 -11.07 5.60
CA ASP A 96 -10.07 -12.52 5.40
C ASP A 96 -9.74 -12.81 3.92
N LEU A 97 -8.45 -12.78 3.59
CA LEU A 97 -7.92 -12.94 2.23
C LEU A 97 -8.24 -14.32 1.64
N MET A 98 -8.60 -15.29 2.47
CA MET A 98 -8.91 -16.67 2.10
C MET A 98 -10.21 -16.81 1.26
N GLN A 99 -11.05 -15.78 1.15
CA GLN A 99 -12.27 -15.83 0.32
C GLN A 99 -12.08 -15.28 -1.10
N TYR A 100 -10.88 -14.86 -1.47
CA TYR A 100 -10.66 -13.98 -2.63
C TYR A 100 -9.76 -14.57 -3.72
N GLU A 101 -9.69 -15.90 -3.87
CA GLU A 101 -8.89 -16.60 -4.90
C GLU A 101 -9.11 -16.14 -6.36
N ASN A 102 -10.08 -15.25 -6.64
CA ASN A 102 -10.35 -14.69 -7.97
C ASN A 102 -10.45 -13.15 -7.98
N THR A 103 -9.98 -12.47 -6.94
CA THR A 103 -10.04 -11.01 -6.91
C THR A 103 -8.84 -10.44 -7.63
N PRO A 104 -9.01 -9.53 -8.61
CA PRO A 104 -7.88 -8.92 -9.28
C PRO A 104 -7.04 -8.15 -8.26
N VAL A 105 -5.72 -8.22 -8.39
CA VAL A 105 -4.79 -7.44 -7.58
C VAL A 105 -5.10 -5.95 -7.76
N ARG A 106 -5.09 -5.20 -6.65
CA ARG A 106 -5.37 -3.77 -6.61
C ARG A 106 -4.22 -3.06 -5.91
N ILE A 107 -3.40 -2.42 -6.72
CA ILE A 107 -2.21 -1.71 -6.29
C ILE A 107 -2.58 -0.25 -6.08
N VAL A 108 -2.27 0.24 -4.88
CA VAL A 108 -2.32 1.65 -4.57
C VAL A 108 -0.91 2.22 -4.56
N VAL A 109 -0.71 3.34 -5.24
CA VAL A 109 0.56 4.06 -5.34
C VAL A 109 0.43 5.35 -4.55
N LEU A 110 1.17 5.46 -3.45
CA LEU A 110 1.17 6.65 -2.61
C LEU A 110 2.37 7.53 -2.92
N THR A 111 2.11 8.80 -3.25
CA THR A 111 3.17 9.74 -3.57
C THR A 111 2.91 11.16 -3.08
N GLU A 112 3.89 11.73 -2.37
CA GLU A 112 3.91 13.15 -2.00
C GLU A 112 4.48 14.04 -3.14
N LYS A 113 5.32 13.48 -4.03
CA LYS A 113 6.00 14.23 -5.10
C LYS A 113 6.09 13.40 -6.37
N ALA A 114 6.00 14.06 -7.52
CA ALA A 114 6.18 13.42 -8.82
C ALA A 114 7.48 12.61 -8.88
N ASP A 115 7.37 11.29 -8.86
CA ASP A 115 8.48 10.35 -8.98
C ASP A 115 8.18 9.38 -10.12
N PRO A 116 8.77 9.60 -11.30
CA PRO A 116 8.57 8.71 -12.44
C PRO A 116 8.99 7.26 -12.15
N GLY A 117 10.05 7.05 -11.38
CA GLY A 117 10.52 5.70 -11.05
C GLY A 117 9.49 4.93 -10.25
N LEU A 118 8.84 5.58 -9.27
CA LEU A 118 7.74 4.98 -8.51
C LEU A 118 6.56 4.57 -9.42
N ILE A 119 6.21 5.43 -10.39
CA ILE A 119 5.11 5.16 -11.33
C ILE A 119 5.49 4.01 -12.28
N GLU A 120 6.73 3.96 -12.75
CA GLU A 120 7.27 2.86 -13.58
C GLU A 120 7.19 1.52 -12.84
N TRP A 121 7.60 1.50 -11.56
CA TRP A 121 7.48 0.33 -10.68
C TRP A 121 6.03 -0.14 -10.55
N ALA A 122 5.10 0.78 -10.32
CA ALA A 122 3.68 0.45 -10.23
C ALA A 122 3.14 -0.13 -11.54
N VAL A 123 3.49 0.48 -12.68
CA VAL A 123 3.10 -0.01 -14.01
C VAL A 123 3.67 -1.40 -14.27
N PHE A 124 4.94 -1.63 -13.94
CA PHE A 124 5.58 -2.93 -14.08
C PHE A 124 4.83 -4.03 -13.31
N LEU A 125 4.56 -3.82 -12.03
CA LEU A 125 3.84 -4.79 -11.20
C LEU A 125 2.39 -4.98 -11.65
N ALA A 126 1.73 -3.90 -12.09
CA ALA A 126 0.38 -4.01 -12.61
C ALA A 126 0.31 -4.85 -13.88
N LYS A 127 1.32 -4.81 -14.75
CA LYS A 127 1.39 -5.72 -15.90
C LYS A 127 1.61 -7.16 -15.47
N LEU A 128 2.57 -7.37 -14.55
CA LEU A 128 2.94 -8.70 -14.08
C LEU A 128 1.73 -9.43 -13.48
N TYR A 129 0.97 -8.74 -12.65
CA TYR A 129 -0.16 -9.30 -11.89
C TYR A 129 -1.54 -9.02 -12.51
N GLN A 130 -1.58 -8.39 -13.69
CA GLN A 130 -2.83 -7.86 -14.29
C GLN A 130 -3.62 -7.00 -13.30
N ALA A 131 -2.90 -6.24 -12.48
CA ALA A 131 -3.47 -5.48 -11.38
C ALA A 131 -4.12 -4.19 -11.88
N LYS A 132 -5.06 -3.69 -11.07
CA LYS A 132 -5.62 -2.34 -11.23
C LYS A 132 -4.79 -1.34 -10.42
N LEU A 133 -4.47 -0.19 -11.03
CA LEU A 133 -3.70 0.88 -10.40
C LEU A 133 -4.58 2.03 -9.89
N PHE A 134 -4.23 2.52 -8.71
CA PHE A 134 -4.78 3.75 -8.12
C PHE A 134 -3.64 4.64 -7.62
N PHE A 135 -3.70 5.93 -7.92
CA PHE A 135 -2.69 6.88 -7.48
C PHE A 135 -3.27 7.76 -6.39
N LEU A 136 -2.67 7.74 -5.20
CA LEU A 136 -2.98 8.63 -4.10
C LEU A 136 -1.92 9.73 -4.06
N HIS A 137 -2.38 10.98 -4.09
CA HIS A 137 -1.51 12.14 -3.94
C HIS A 137 -1.93 12.98 -2.74
N ILE A 138 -0.97 13.25 -1.85
CA ILE A 138 -1.18 14.11 -0.68
C ILE A 138 -1.00 15.57 -1.09
N TYR A 139 -1.95 16.42 -0.76
CA TYR A 139 -1.92 17.86 -1.05
C TYR A 139 -2.18 18.71 0.20
N ASP A 140 -1.71 19.96 0.18
CA ASP A 140 -1.93 20.93 1.25
C ASP A 140 -3.23 21.71 1.03
N GLU A 141 -3.87 22.19 2.10
CA GLU A 141 -5.18 22.87 2.00
C GLU A 141 -5.16 24.15 1.14
N ASN A 142 -3.99 24.79 1.02
CA ASN A 142 -3.80 26.00 0.24
C ASN A 142 -3.60 25.72 -1.25
N ASP A 143 -3.45 24.46 -1.64
CA ASP A 143 -3.24 24.10 -3.03
C ASP A 143 -4.55 24.14 -3.83
N ASP A 144 -4.46 24.58 -5.08
CA ASP A 144 -5.56 24.46 -6.04
C ASP A 144 -5.74 22.98 -6.41
N LYS A 145 -6.75 22.35 -5.79
CA LYS A 145 -7.10 20.95 -5.99
C LYS A 145 -7.28 20.58 -7.46
N ILE A 146 -7.95 21.43 -8.24
CA ILE A 146 -8.25 21.15 -9.66
C ILE A 146 -6.94 21.19 -10.48
N LEU A 147 -6.08 22.16 -10.18
CA LEU A 147 -4.78 22.28 -10.83
C LEU A 147 -3.88 21.07 -10.53
N ILE A 148 -3.84 20.64 -9.26
CA ILE A 148 -3.08 19.46 -8.83
C ILE A 148 -3.60 18.21 -9.54
N GLU A 149 -4.91 17.97 -9.52
CA GLU A 149 -5.52 16.80 -10.15
C GLU A 149 -5.17 16.74 -11.64
N LYS A 150 -5.31 17.86 -12.35
CA LYS A 150 -4.97 17.97 -13.77
C LYS A 150 -3.49 17.71 -14.03
N LYS A 151 -2.60 18.30 -13.21
CA LYS A 151 -1.15 18.13 -13.33
C LYS A 151 -0.74 16.67 -13.15
N TRP A 152 -1.26 16.02 -12.10
CA TRP A 152 -0.95 14.63 -11.79
C TRP A 152 -1.56 13.65 -12.77
N SER A 153 -2.82 13.86 -13.16
CA SER A 153 -3.46 13.03 -14.18
C SER A 153 -2.66 13.08 -15.48
N LYS A 154 -2.21 14.26 -15.90
CA LYS A 154 -1.34 14.39 -17.07
C LYS A 154 -0.01 13.66 -16.89
N LEU A 155 0.71 13.88 -15.79
CA LEU A 155 1.99 13.23 -15.53
C LEU A 155 1.87 11.69 -15.56
N ILE A 156 0.87 11.16 -14.86
CA ILE A 156 0.64 9.73 -14.80
C ILE A 156 0.28 9.21 -16.19
N LEU A 157 -0.59 9.90 -16.93
CA LEU A 157 -0.92 9.55 -18.31
C LEU A 157 0.32 9.54 -19.21
N ASP A 158 1.19 10.55 -19.14
CA ASP A 158 2.39 10.64 -19.98
C ASP A 158 3.36 9.46 -19.71
N ILE A 159 3.48 8.99 -18.45
CA ILE A 159 4.32 7.84 -18.07
C ILE A 159 3.66 6.50 -18.42
N VAL A 160 2.34 6.42 -18.26
CA VAL A 160 1.53 5.22 -18.51
C VAL A 160 1.30 4.97 -20.00
N GLU A 161 1.18 6.03 -20.80
CA GLU A 161 0.79 5.97 -22.22
C GLU A 161 1.64 5.00 -23.05
N PRO A 162 2.98 4.97 -22.92
CA PRO A 162 3.84 3.98 -23.61
C PRO A 162 3.48 2.52 -23.31
N TYR A 163 2.69 2.28 -22.27
CA TYR A 163 2.30 0.96 -21.78
C TYR A 163 0.81 0.64 -22.00
N GLN A 164 0.07 1.52 -22.70
CA GLN A 164 -1.33 1.31 -23.06
C GLN A 164 -1.49 -0.01 -23.82
N GLY A 165 -2.39 -0.87 -23.35
CA GLY A 165 -2.64 -2.21 -23.90
C GLY A 165 -2.09 -3.37 -23.06
N SER A 166 -1.19 -3.13 -22.10
CA SER A 166 -0.77 -4.17 -21.14
C SER A 166 -1.23 -3.93 -19.70
N VAL A 167 -1.73 -2.73 -19.38
CA VAL A 167 -2.19 -2.37 -18.02
C VAL A 167 -3.71 -2.22 -18.02
N GLN A 168 -4.38 -2.83 -17.04
CA GLN A 168 -5.81 -2.65 -16.84
C GLN A 168 -6.07 -1.51 -15.85
N TYR A 169 -6.90 -0.54 -16.24
CA TYR A 169 -7.41 0.51 -15.37
C TYR A 169 -8.84 0.19 -14.93
N PHE A 170 -9.29 0.78 -13.82
CA PHE A 170 -10.68 0.60 -13.37
C PHE A 170 -11.69 1.17 -14.39
N ASP A 171 -11.38 2.35 -14.94
CA ASP A 171 -12.30 3.13 -15.77
C ASP A 171 -11.59 3.69 -17.03
N SER A 172 -10.82 2.87 -17.74
CA SER A 172 -10.06 3.23 -18.98
C SER A 172 -8.96 4.30 -18.85
N SER A 173 -8.87 5.02 -17.73
CA SER A 173 -7.80 5.97 -17.42
C SER A 173 -7.24 5.79 -16.00
N PRO A 174 -5.99 6.21 -15.74
CA PRO A 174 -5.43 6.25 -14.39
C PRO A 174 -6.28 7.16 -13.48
N LYS A 175 -6.67 6.66 -12.31
CA LYS A 175 -7.41 7.44 -11.32
C LYS A 175 -6.45 8.08 -10.32
N VAL A 176 -6.49 9.40 -10.20
CA VAL A 176 -5.80 10.16 -9.16
C VAL A 176 -6.78 10.51 -8.05
N VAL A 177 -6.43 10.18 -6.82
CA VAL A 177 -7.22 10.48 -5.62
C VAL A 177 -6.40 11.42 -4.77
N LEU A 178 -7.00 12.56 -4.42
CA LEU A 178 -6.34 13.60 -3.65
C LEU A 178 -6.67 13.45 -2.16
N ILE A 179 -5.63 13.41 -1.34
CA ILE A 179 -5.66 13.21 0.11
C ILE A 179 -5.17 14.47 0.82
N ARG A 180 -5.90 14.95 1.82
CA ARG A 180 -5.51 16.13 2.59
C ARG A 180 -4.43 15.78 3.60
N ASN A 181 -3.47 16.69 3.76
CA ASN A 181 -2.33 16.48 4.64
C ASN A 181 -2.70 16.35 6.14
N GLN A 182 -3.74 17.06 6.61
CA GLN A 182 -4.07 17.17 8.04
C GLN A 182 -4.42 15.84 8.73
N HIS A 183 -4.91 14.84 7.98
CA HIS A 183 -5.22 13.50 8.49
C HIS A 183 -4.75 12.39 7.54
N LYS A 184 -3.57 12.58 6.93
CA LYS A 184 -3.08 11.73 5.84
C LYS A 184 -3.15 10.23 6.10
N PHE A 185 -2.75 9.74 7.28
CA PHE A 185 -2.84 8.30 7.60
C PHE A 185 -4.29 7.79 7.53
N HIS A 186 -5.22 8.50 8.18
CA HIS A 186 -6.62 8.11 8.20
C HIS A 186 -7.24 8.14 6.80
N GLU A 187 -6.97 9.19 6.03
CA GLU A 187 -7.47 9.31 4.66
C GLU A 187 -6.88 8.25 3.72
N ILE A 188 -5.59 7.91 3.88
CA ILE A 188 -4.96 6.81 3.14
C ILE A 188 -5.67 5.49 3.49
N GLN A 189 -5.88 5.22 4.78
CA GLN A 189 -6.59 4.01 5.21
C GLN A 189 -8.01 3.93 4.64
N MET A 190 -8.75 5.05 4.65
CA MET A 190 -10.07 5.13 4.03
C MET A 190 -10.00 4.83 2.52
N CYS A 191 -9.03 5.39 1.82
CA CYS A 191 -8.84 5.15 0.38
C CYS A 191 -8.50 3.67 0.11
N LEU A 192 -7.55 3.09 0.86
CA LEU A 192 -7.15 1.69 0.72
C LEU A 192 -8.36 0.75 0.90
N ASN A 193 -9.21 1.02 1.89
CA ASN A 193 -10.44 0.28 2.11
C ASN A 193 -11.48 0.50 1.01
N GLN A 194 -11.68 1.75 0.58
CA GLN A 194 -12.63 2.10 -0.48
C GLN A 194 -12.28 1.41 -1.80
N TYR A 195 -10.99 1.28 -2.09
CA TYR A 195 -10.49 0.66 -3.32
C TYR A 195 -10.17 -0.82 -3.18
N TRP A 196 -10.41 -1.42 -2.00
CA TRP A 196 -10.05 -2.81 -1.68
C TRP A 196 -8.61 -3.13 -2.10
N ALA A 197 -7.69 -2.25 -1.74
CA ALA A 197 -6.29 -2.38 -2.03
C ALA A 197 -5.70 -3.56 -1.26
N ASN A 198 -4.91 -4.38 -1.96
CA ASN A 198 -4.18 -5.50 -1.36
C ASN A 198 -2.66 -5.38 -1.55
N PHE A 199 -2.19 -4.26 -2.10
CA PHE A 199 -0.77 -3.95 -2.25
C PHE A 199 -0.58 -2.43 -2.23
N LEU A 200 0.42 -1.94 -1.49
CA LEU A 200 0.80 -0.52 -1.49
C LEU A 200 2.21 -0.35 -2.01
N ILE A 201 2.39 0.61 -2.90
CA ILE A 201 3.70 1.07 -3.35
C ILE A 201 3.87 2.50 -2.88
N MET A 202 5.00 2.83 -2.27
CA MET A 202 5.31 4.20 -1.90
C MET A 202 6.77 4.54 -2.12
N GLY A 203 7.01 5.82 -2.44
CA GLY A 203 8.35 6.36 -2.52
C GLY A 203 8.92 6.61 -1.12
N HIS A 204 10.22 6.39 -0.96
CA HIS A 204 10.98 6.73 0.23
C HIS A 204 12.11 7.70 -0.10
N GLU A 205 12.06 8.89 0.50
CA GLU A 205 13.21 9.80 0.46
C GLU A 205 14.19 9.37 1.56
N SER A 206 15.35 8.84 1.16
CA SER A 206 16.45 8.56 2.09
C SER A 206 16.86 9.88 2.75
N ARG A 207 16.49 10.04 4.02
CA ARG A 207 16.80 11.26 4.77
C ARG A 207 18.16 11.14 5.45
N ASN A 208 18.86 12.27 5.53
CA ASN A 208 20.00 12.38 6.44
C ASN A 208 19.51 12.12 7.87
N LEU A 209 20.35 11.52 8.72
CA LEU A 209 20.02 11.11 10.10
C LEU A 209 19.35 12.22 10.93
N MET A 210 19.61 13.49 10.63
CA MET A 210 19.02 14.67 11.30
C MET A 210 17.61 15.06 10.81
N ASP A 211 17.21 14.73 9.57
CA ASP A 211 15.87 15.01 9.04
C ASP A 211 14.82 13.97 9.51
N LYS A 212 15.25 12.97 10.31
CA LYS A 212 14.43 11.87 10.84
C LYS A 212 13.40 12.31 11.89
N LEU A 213 13.55 13.47 12.52
CA LEU A 213 12.70 13.88 13.65
C LEU A 213 11.35 14.49 13.28
N PHE A 214 11.10 14.91 12.03
CA PHE A 214 9.93 15.73 11.70
C PHE A 214 8.95 15.14 10.68
N HIS A 215 9.29 14.05 10.02
CA HIS A 215 8.45 13.48 8.95
C HIS A 215 8.49 11.94 8.90
N SER A 216 8.93 11.27 9.97
CA SER A 216 8.91 9.79 10.09
C SER A 216 7.49 9.24 10.21
N ASP A 217 6.54 10.09 10.61
CA ASP A 217 5.25 9.64 11.10
C ASP A 217 4.41 8.88 10.08
N LEU A 218 4.38 9.26 8.79
CA LEU A 218 3.51 8.53 7.85
C LEU A 218 4.04 7.16 7.45
N SER A 219 5.30 7.06 7.02
CA SER A 219 5.86 5.77 6.59
C SER A 219 5.88 4.80 7.77
N GLU A 220 6.26 5.28 8.95
CA GLU A 220 6.21 4.53 10.20
C GLU A 220 4.78 4.11 10.55
N GLN A 221 3.80 5.02 10.53
CA GLN A 221 2.42 4.64 10.78
C GLN A 221 1.89 3.63 9.77
N LEU A 222 2.21 3.78 8.48
CA LEU A 222 1.77 2.85 7.46
C LEU A 222 2.38 1.47 7.69
N LEU A 223 3.69 1.40 7.92
CA LEU A 223 4.40 0.15 8.18
C LEU A 223 3.87 -0.52 9.44
N LEU A 224 3.71 0.24 10.53
CA LEU A 224 3.36 -0.31 11.83
C LEU A 224 1.88 -0.65 11.99
N LYS A 225 0.98 -0.02 11.23
CA LYS A 225 -0.46 -0.11 11.47
C LYS A 225 -1.25 -0.69 10.30
N MET A 226 -0.61 -0.95 9.16
CA MET A 226 -1.31 -1.51 8.01
C MET A 226 -0.98 -2.98 7.83
N ASP A 227 -2.04 -3.78 7.66
CA ASP A 227 -1.92 -5.18 7.27
C ASP A 227 -2.04 -5.27 5.74
N LEU A 228 -1.00 -4.81 5.03
CA LEU A 228 -0.90 -4.97 3.58
C LEU A 228 0.56 -5.08 3.14
N PRO A 229 0.88 -5.96 2.17
CA PRO A 229 2.20 -5.99 1.55
C PRO A 229 2.56 -4.62 0.98
N MET A 230 3.78 -4.17 1.30
CA MET A 230 4.23 -2.82 0.97
C MET A 230 5.56 -2.86 0.23
N LEU A 231 5.60 -2.25 -0.94
CA LEU A 231 6.83 -2.02 -1.68
C LEU A 231 7.29 -0.57 -1.48
N ILE A 232 8.44 -0.44 -0.84
CA ILE A 232 9.11 0.84 -0.63
C ILE A 232 10.17 1.02 -1.72
N ILE A 233 10.04 2.10 -2.50
CA ILE A 233 10.99 2.45 -3.56
C ILE A 233 11.84 3.65 -3.11
N PRO A 234 13.15 3.48 -2.90
CA PRO A 234 14.05 4.61 -2.66
C PRO A 234 14.02 5.59 -3.83
N ARG A 235 14.05 6.89 -3.52
CA ARG A 235 14.07 7.94 -4.54
C ARG A 235 15.24 7.74 -5.51
N ASN A 236 15.00 8.05 -6.78
CA ASN A 236 15.96 7.90 -7.89
C ASN A 236 16.21 6.44 -8.32
N ASN A 237 15.50 5.46 -7.75
CA ASN A 237 15.49 4.11 -8.29
C ASN A 237 14.43 4.00 -9.40
N SER A 238 14.88 3.93 -10.65
CA SER A 238 14.02 3.81 -11.85
C SER A 238 14.15 2.46 -12.55
N SER A 239 15.00 1.56 -12.06
CA SER A 239 15.21 0.26 -12.72
C SER A 239 14.19 -0.77 -12.21
N VAL A 240 13.22 -1.11 -13.06
CA VAL A 240 12.22 -2.16 -12.79
C VAL A 240 12.68 -3.58 -13.20
N GLY A 241 13.94 -3.73 -13.63
CA GLY A 241 14.51 -4.99 -14.10
C GLY A 241 15.05 -5.87 -12.97
N ILE A 242 14.16 -6.46 -12.16
CA ILE A 242 14.54 -7.28 -11.00
C ILE A 242 15.07 -8.63 -11.47
N LYS A 243 16.35 -8.90 -11.19
CA LYS A 243 17.02 -10.17 -11.52
C LYS A 243 17.46 -10.92 -10.28
N ASN A 244 17.82 -10.21 -9.22
CA ASN A 244 18.31 -10.80 -7.99
C ASN A 244 17.49 -10.30 -6.80
N VAL A 245 16.89 -11.23 -6.06
CA VAL A 245 16.06 -10.94 -4.89
C VAL A 245 16.73 -11.50 -3.65
N LEU A 246 16.93 -10.65 -2.64
CA LEU A 246 17.44 -11.03 -1.33
C LEU A 246 16.30 -11.14 -0.34
N VAL A 247 16.02 -12.34 0.16
CA VAL A 247 15.05 -12.59 1.22
C VAL A 247 15.77 -12.63 2.56
N LEU A 248 15.44 -11.71 3.47
CA LEU A 248 15.96 -11.75 4.82
C LEU A 248 15.18 -12.80 5.62
N VAL A 249 15.92 -13.76 6.17
CA VAL A 249 15.40 -14.87 6.96
C VAL A 249 15.78 -14.64 8.41
N ASP A 250 14.78 -14.59 9.27
CA ASP A 250 14.96 -14.63 10.72
C ASP A 250 14.25 -15.85 11.30
N GLU A 251 14.48 -16.11 12.58
CA GLU A 251 13.93 -17.27 13.28
C GLU A 251 12.50 -17.06 13.79
N PHE A 252 11.88 -15.91 13.50
CA PHE A 252 10.53 -15.66 13.98
C PHE A 252 9.55 -16.54 13.20
N PRO A 253 8.64 -17.27 13.87
CA PRO A 253 7.72 -18.20 13.19
C PRO A 253 6.91 -17.56 12.06
N PHE A 254 6.55 -16.30 12.26
CA PHE A 254 5.78 -15.49 11.33
C PHE A 254 6.56 -15.13 10.04
N SER A 255 7.89 -15.16 10.09
CA SER A 255 8.71 -14.86 8.92
C SER A 255 8.64 -15.95 7.88
N LEU A 256 8.24 -17.18 8.22
CA LEU A 256 8.07 -18.26 7.25
C LEU A 256 7.03 -17.94 6.17
N ASP A 257 5.88 -17.37 6.54
CA ASP A 257 4.84 -17.05 5.56
C ASP A 257 5.21 -15.83 4.72
N ALA A 258 5.92 -14.86 5.31
CA ALA A 258 6.55 -13.77 4.56
C ALA A 258 7.61 -14.30 3.58
N ILE A 259 8.46 -15.24 3.99
CA ILE A 259 9.48 -15.85 3.13
C ILE A 259 8.82 -16.59 1.97
N LYS A 260 7.79 -17.42 2.22
CA LYS A 260 7.04 -18.12 1.15
C LYS A 260 6.46 -17.14 0.12
N GLN A 261 5.88 -16.04 0.58
CA GLN A 261 5.39 -14.99 -0.31
C GLN A 261 6.52 -14.33 -1.10
N GLY A 262 7.66 -14.04 -0.46
CA GLY A 262 8.84 -13.49 -1.12
C GLY A 262 9.42 -14.42 -2.19
N VAL A 263 9.45 -15.73 -1.90
CA VAL A 263 9.84 -16.79 -2.84
C VAL A 263 8.90 -16.81 -4.04
N GLN A 264 7.59 -16.80 -3.81
CA GLN A 264 6.59 -16.76 -4.89
C GLN A 264 6.73 -15.50 -5.74
N PHE A 265 6.90 -14.34 -5.11
CA PHE A 265 7.10 -13.06 -5.79
C PHE A 265 8.36 -13.09 -6.68
N ALA A 266 9.47 -13.60 -6.17
CA ALA A 266 10.69 -13.80 -6.96
C ALA A 266 10.49 -14.78 -8.12
N ALA A 267 9.70 -15.84 -7.92
CA ALA A 267 9.36 -16.81 -8.96
C ALA A 267 8.57 -16.18 -10.11
N ASP A 268 7.59 -15.34 -9.79
CA ASP A 268 6.79 -14.60 -10.79
C ASP A 268 7.67 -13.68 -11.64
N LEU A 269 8.70 -13.09 -11.02
CA LEU A 269 9.72 -12.27 -11.68
C LEU A 269 10.76 -13.08 -12.44
N ARG A 270 10.82 -14.40 -12.22
CA ARG A 270 11.91 -15.27 -12.67
C ARG A 270 13.29 -14.76 -12.19
N ALA A 271 13.32 -14.20 -10.99
CA ALA A 271 14.54 -13.72 -10.37
C ALA A 271 15.33 -14.89 -9.72
N THR A 272 16.63 -14.68 -9.55
CA THR A 272 17.50 -15.50 -8.72
C THR A 272 17.24 -15.15 -7.26
N LEU A 273 17.14 -16.17 -6.42
CA LEU A 273 16.78 -16.02 -5.02
C LEU A 273 18.00 -16.23 -4.12
N TYR A 274 18.23 -15.25 -3.23
CA TYR A 274 19.24 -15.29 -2.20
C TYR A 274 18.54 -15.23 -0.86
N PHE A 275 18.82 -16.17 0.03
CA PHE A 275 18.32 -16.17 1.40
C PHE A 275 19.45 -15.70 2.30
N PHE A 276 19.24 -14.62 3.03
CA PHE A 276 20.23 -14.08 3.95
C PHE A 276 19.80 -14.26 5.38
N HIS A 277 20.71 -14.80 6.18
CA HIS A 277 20.55 -14.94 7.60
C HIS A 277 21.84 -14.52 8.31
N LEU A 278 21.70 -13.71 9.35
CA LEU A 278 22.83 -13.31 10.17
C LEU A 278 22.98 -14.32 11.31
N ASN A 279 24.10 -15.03 11.32
CA ASN A 279 24.44 -15.98 12.37
C ASN A 279 24.70 -15.22 13.68
N ASP A 280 24.05 -15.65 14.76
CA ASP A 280 24.37 -15.15 16.09
C ASP A 280 25.62 -15.89 16.59
N PRO A 281 26.66 -15.18 17.08
CA PRO A 281 27.84 -15.81 17.69
C PRO A 281 27.55 -16.87 18.76
N SER A 282 26.33 -16.89 19.34
CA SER A 282 25.89 -17.93 20.27
C SER A 282 25.82 -19.35 19.67
N GLY A 283 25.73 -19.48 18.34
CA GLY A 283 25.75 -20.76 17.63
C GLY A 283 24.44 -21.57 17.69
N GLU A 284 23.39 -21.06 18.34
CA GLU A 284 22.06 -21.68 18.33
C GLU A 284 21.39 -21.64 16.93
N THR A 285 21.86 -20.74 16.08
CA THR A 285 21.22 -20.29 14.83
C THR A 285 21.39 -21.24 13.63
N LEU A 286 22.37 -22.15 13.65
CA LEU A 286 22.59 -23.06 12.52
C LEU A 286 21.54 -24.18 12.44
N ASN A 287 21.08 -24.68 13.58
CA ASN A 287 20.10 -25.78 13.62
C ASN A 287 18.68 -25.31 13.25
N SER A 288 18.32 -24.10 13.68
CA SER A 288 17.06 -23.45 13.31
C SER A 288 17.02 -23.13 11.81
N PHE A 289 18.12 -22.68 11.23
CA PHE A 289 18.21 -22.33 9.82
C PHE A 289 17.98 -23.54 8.89
N GLU A 290 18.62 -24.69 9.18
CA GLU A 290 18.36 -25.91 8.40
C GLU A 290 16.91 -26.39 8.55
N SER A 291 16.30 -26.20 9.72
CA SER A 291 14.87 -26.46 9.93
C SER A 291 13.99 -25.54 9.07
N ILE A 292 14.30 -24.24 9.01
CA ILE A 292 13.60 -23.27 8.15
C ILE A 292 13.70 -23.69 6.69
N LYS A 293 14.91 -23.99 6.22
CA LYS A 293 15.18 -24.46 4.86
C LYS A 293 14.39 -25.72 4.50
N GLN A 294 14.32 -26.70 5.41
CA GLN A 294 13.49 -27.90 5.24
C GLN A 294 12.00 -27.58 5.23
N SER A 295 11.55 -26.65 6.08
CA SER A 295 10.13 -26.30 6.23
C SER A 295 9.56 -25.54 5.03
N LEU A 296 10.39 -24.74 4.35
CA LEU A 296 9.93 -23.90 3.25
C LEU A 296 9.64 -24.69 1.97
N GLN A 297 10.18 -25.91 1.84
CA GLN A 297 9.98 -26.79 0.67
C GLN A 297 10.11 -26.03 -0.67
N ILE A 298 11.10 -25.12 -0.76
CA ILE A 298 11.25 -24.22 -1.90
C ILE A 298 11.50 -25.05 -3.15
N PRO A 299 10.63 -24.97 -4.16
CA PRO A 299 10.88 -25.66 -5.42
C PRO A 299 12.11 -25.03 -6.08
N PRO A 300 12.99 -25.84 -6.71
CA PRO A 300 14.18 -25.30 -7.35
C PRO A 300 13.83 -24.24 -8.38
N HIS A 301 14.22 -22.98 -8.14
CA HIS A 301 13.97 -21.87 -9.06
C HIS A 301 14.98 -21.86 -10.22
N GLN A 302 14.60 -21.24 -11.35
CA GLN A 302 15.37 -21.26 -12.60
C GLN A 302 16.75 -20.54 -12.54
N GLY A 303 17.10 -19.91 -11.41
CA GLY A 303 18.40 -19.27 -11.18
C GLY A 303 19.30 -19.97 -10.15
N GLY A 304 18.81 -21.02 -9.48
CA GLY A 304 19.44 -21.58 -8.29
C GLY A 304 19.15 -20.73 -7.05
N ASP A 305 18.92 -21.41 -5.92
CA ASP A 305 18.67 -20.78 -4.63
C ASP A 305 19.97 -20.75 -3.83
N GLN A 306 20.44 -19.56 -3.46
CA GLN A 306 21.65 -19.41 -2.65
C GLN A 306 21.30 -19.05 -1.22
N TRP A 307 21.89 -19.78 -0.27
CA TRP A 307 21.75 -19.51 1.15
C TRP A 307 23.03 -18.85 1.65
N LEU A 308 22.92 -17.63 2.14
CA LEU A 308 23.99 -16.78 2.63
C LEU A 308 23.87 -16.69 4.15
N ILE A 309 24.81 -17.30 4.87
CA ILE A 309 24.90 -17.26 6.32
C ILE A 309 26.14 -16.44 6.65
N GLU A 310 25.94 -15.23 7.17
CA GLU A 310 27.04 -14.30 7.45
C GLU A 310 27.19 -14.06 8.95
N GLU A 311 28.39 -13.68 9.37
CA GLU A 311 28.72 -13.27 10.74
C GLU A 311 29.20 -11.81 10.74
N GLY A 312 28.66 -10.96 11.60
CA GLY A 312 29.11 -9.58 11.72
C GLY A 312 28.01 -8.58 12.07
N ASP A 313 28.26 -7.29 11.78
CA ASP A 313 27.21 -6.27 11.84
C ASP A 313 26.17 -6.53 10.75
N PHE A 314 24.90 -6.63 11.16
CA PHE A 314 23.79 -6.96 10.28
C PHE A 314 23.76 -6.10 9.01
N PHE A 315 23.97 -4.79 9.16
CA PHE A 315 23.81 -3.88 8.06
C PHE A 315 25.05 -3.81 7.17
N GLU A 316 26.25 -3.92 7.75
CA GLU A 316 27.48 -4.05 6.95
C GLU A 316 27.42 -5.31 6.07
N MET A 317 26.94 -6.43 6.61
CA MET A 317 26.80 -7.68 5.87
C MET A 317 25.72 -7.59 4.79
N ILE A 318 24.57 -6.96 5.07
CA ILE A 318 23.55 -6.72 4.04
C ILE A 318 24.09 -5.85 2.91
N ASP A 319 24.78 -4.74 3.22
CA ASP A 319 25.34 -3.84 2.21
C ASP A 319 26.37 -4.59 1.34
N GLN A 320 27.20 -5.44 1.95
CA GLN A 320 28.16 -6.29 1.26
C GLN A 320 27.44 -7.27 0.31
N VAL A 321 26.45 -8.02 0.80
CA VAL A 321 25.69 -9.00 0.01
C VAL A 321 24.96 -8.32 -1.15
N ILE A 322 24.37 -7.14 -0.92
CA ILE A 322 23.72 -6.36 -1.97
C ILE A 322 24.70 -6.02 -3.08
N ALA A 323 25.90 -5.56 -2.73
CA ALA A 323 26.93 -5.19 -3.70
C ALA A 323 27.51 -6.41 -4.44
N GLU A 324 27.82 -7.48 -3.72
CA GLU A 324 28.45 -8.70 -4.26
C GLU A 324 27.53 -9.43 -5.23
N HIS A 325 26.27 -9.61 -4.85
CA HIS A 325 25.30 -10.36 -5.64
C HIS A 325 24.43 -9.49 -6.55
N GLN A 326 24.70 -8.18 -6.60
CA GLN A 326 23.94 -7.20 -7.39
C GLN A 326 22.43 -7.33 -7.12
N ILE A 327 22.06 -7.30 -5.84
CA ILE A 327 20.68 -7.43 -5.41
C ILE A 327 19.87 -6.23 -5.90
N ASP A 328 18.72 -6.50 -6.53
CA ASP A 328 17.82 -5.47 -7.06
C ASP A 328 16.65 -5.17 -6.11
N LEU A 329 16.29 -6.15 -5.27
CA LEU A 329 15.17 -6.07 -4.34
C LEU A 329 15.49 -6.84 -3.05
N VAL A 330 15.23 -6.21 -1.90
CA VAL A 330 15.22 -6.89 -0.59
C VAL A 330 13.78 -7.22 -0.21
N VAL A 331 13.55 -8.42 0.28
CA VAL A 331 12.25 -8.90 0.75
C VAL A 331 12.39 -9.34 2.20
N PHE A 332 11.47 -8.92 3.06
CA PHE A 332 11.48 -9.38 4.45
C PHE A 332 10.10 -9.30 5.10
N GLY A 333 9.90 -10.14 6.10
CA GLY A 333 8.72 -10.10 6.95
C GLY A 333 8.82 -8.98 7.98
N THR A 334 7.70 -8.38 8.33
CA THR A 334 7.59 -7.53 9.52
C THR A 334 6.47 -8.03 10.42
N HIS A 335 6.75 -8.02 11.72
CA HIS A 335 5.76 -8.34 12.75
C HIS A 335 5.54 -7.10 13.56
N ILE A 336 4.34 -6.53 13.49
CA ILE A 336 3.95 -5.48 14.44
C ILE A 336 2.96 -6.10 15.40
N ASN A 337 3.51 -6.83 16.37
CA ASN A 337 2.77 -7.12 17.57
C ASN A 337 3.02 -5.98 18.57
N ALA A 338 1.99 -5.58 19.31
CA ALA A 338 2.14 -4.65 20.43
C ALA A 338 3.18 -5.15 21.45
N ASP A 339 3.39 -6.47 21.52
CA ASP A 339 4.36 -7.10 22.40
C ASP A 339 5.82 -7.04 21.88
N HIS A 340 6.02 -6.70 20.60
CA HIS A 340 7.34 -6.72 19.93
C HIS A 340 7.61 -5.44 19.11
N PRO A 341 7.62 -4.25 19.75
CA PRO A 341 7.87 -2.98 19.05
C PRO A 341 9.24 -2.92 18.34
N GLU A 342 10.22 -3.71 18.80
CA GLU A 342 11.56 -3.80 18.22
C GLU A 342 11.58 -4.28 16.76
N SER A 343 10.63 -5.13 16.36
CA SER A 343 10.53 -5.63 14.98
C SER A 343 10.18 -4.51 13.99
N GLY A 344 9.26 -3.63 14.40
CA GLY A 344 8.92 -2.42 13.65
C GLY A 344 10.12 -1.46 13.54
N GLN A 345 10.87 -1.28 14.63
CA GLN A 345 12.08 -0.44 14.62
C GLN A 345 13.16 -1.00 13.69
N ARG A 346 13.37 -2.33 13.68
CA ARG A 346 14.32 -2.98 12.77
C ARG A 346 13.91 -2.81 11.31
N THR A 347 12.62 -2.97 11.01
CA THR A 347 12.04 -2.73 9.68
C THR A 347 12.34 -1.32 9.19
N LEU A 348 12.09 -0.31 10.05
CA LEU A 348 12.42 1.07 9.74
C LEU A 348 13.92 1.30 9.58
N ALA A 349 14.75 0.67 10.39
CA ALA A 349 16.19 0.80 10.29
C ALA A 349 16.73 0.24 8.96
N ILE A 350 16.19 -0.90 8.51
CA ILE A 350 16.48 -1.51 7.20
C ILE A 350 16.13 -0.53 6.07
N ILE A 351 14.88 -0.05 6.01
CA ILE A 351 14.40 0.84 4.95
C ILE A 351 15.22 2.15 4.88
N ASN A 352 15.58 2.69 6.04
CA ASN A 352 16.35 3.93 6.12
C ASN A 352 17.83 3.76 5.74
N LYS A 353 18.37 2.53 5.74
CA LYS A 353 19.78 2.27 5.43
C LYS A 353 19.99 1.71 4.03
N ILE A 354 19.09 0.87 3.55
CA ILE A 354 19.20 0.21 2.24
C ILE A 354 18.81 1.17 1.11
N ALA A 355 19.67 1.25 0.08
CA ALA A 355 19.48 2.14 -1.07
C ALA A 355 18.69 1.52 -2.24
N ILE A 356 18.22 0.29 -2.09
CA ILE A 356 17.45 -0.46 -3.10
C ILE A 356 16.01 -0.73 -2.61
N PRO A 357 15.08 -1.03 -3.54
CA PRO A 357 13.70 -1.38 -3.22
C PRO A 357 13.58 -2.43 -2.13
N CYS A 358 12.57 -2.26 -1.28
CA CYS A 358 12.27 -3.16 -0.17
C CYS A 358 10.79 -3.59 -0.23
N LEU A 359 10.54 -4.88 -0.39
CA LEU A 359 9.21 -5.48 -0.26
C LEU A 359 9.03 -6.01 1.16
N ILE A 360 8.01 -5.49 1.84
CA ILE A 360 7.73 -5.76 3.23
C ILE A 360 6.43 -6.55 3.29
N LEU A 361 6.50 -7.72 3.92
CA LEU A 361 5.44 -8.69 3.94
C LEU A 361 4.94 -8.90 5.37
N HIS A 362 3.63 -8.98 5.52
CA HIS A 362 3.01 -9.29 6.80
C HIS A 362 2.57 -10.76 6.80
N PRO A 363 2.76 -11.49 7.92
CA PRO A 363 2.59 -12.94 7.99
C PRO A 363 1.18 -13.44 7.69
N HIS A 364 0.17 -12.59 7.89
CA HIS A 364 -1.24 -12.99 7.76
C HIS A 364 -1.84 -12.69 6.39
N LEU A 365 -1.01 -12.24 5.44
CA LEU A 365 -1.46 -11.81 4.13
C LEU A 365 -0.92 -12.75 3.06
N VAL A 366 -1.67 -12.89 1.98
CA VAL A 366 -1.26 -13.64 0.79
C VAL A 366 -1.40 -12.68 -0.37
N LEU A 367 -0.34 -12.56 -1.16
CA LEU A 367 -0.24 -11.70 -2.34
C LEU A 367 -1.13 -12.17 -3.50
#